data_AF-A0A0M4G7F5-F1
#
_entry.id   AF-A0A0M4G7F5-F1
#
_cell.length_a   1.000
_cell.length_b   1.000
_cell.length_c   1.000
_cell.angle_alpha   90.00
_cell.angle_beta   90.00
_cell.angle_gamma   90.00
#
_symmetry.space_group_name_H-M   'P 1'
#
loop_
_entity.id
_entity.type
_entity.pdbx_description
1 polymer ?
#
loop_
_entity_poly.entity_id
_entity_poly.type
_entity_poly.pdbx_seq_one_letter_code
_entity_poly.pdbx_strand_id
1 'polypeptide(L)'
;MELISVGFTDPPAYYPIPAIYQDLGLPDLTSYVEQRFDFTLSIGKNERNGSGIIRFYKDQPDYQILISDPIAGIGPAKLTKLKDLLLNELKPGFNQNILDFEPGENVIYVDFSRKK
;
A
#
# COMPACT_ATOMS: atom_id res chain seq x y z
N MET A 1 -17.73 -6.75 -12.01
CA MET A 1 -16.87 -5.69 -11.45
C MET A 1 -15.54 -5.91 -12.09
N GLU A 2 -15.05 -4.89 -12.78
CA GLU A 2 -13.85 -4.99 -13.58
C GLU A 2 -13.01 -3.75 -13.30
N LEU A 3 -11.69 -3.94 -13.28
CA LEU A 3 -10.74 -2.84 -13.17
C LEU A 3 -10.58 -2.24 -14.57
N ILE A 4 -10.83 -0.94 -14.70
CA ILE A 4 -10.70 -0.22 -15.97
C ILE A 4 -9.28 0.33 -16.10
N SER A 5 -8.78 0.94 -15.04
CA SER A 5 -7.44 1.51 -14.99
C SER A 5 -6.90 1.48 -13.57
N VAL A 6 -5.57 1.45 -13.46
CA VAL A 6 -4.84 1.58 -12.20
C VAL A 6 -3.47 2.18 -12.51
N GLY A 7 -2.97 3.03 -11.61
CA GLY A 7 -1.64 3.61 -11.76
C GLY A 7 -1.10 4.17 -10.45
N PHE A 8 0.21 4.07 -10.26
CA PHE A 8 0.89 4.69 -9.12
C PHE A 8 0.89 6.21 -9.24
N THR A 9 0.66 6.89 -8.12
CA THR A 9 0.58 8.35 -8.07
C THR A 9 1.86 8.99 -7.53
N ASP A 10 2.60 8.25 -6.71
CA ASP A 10 3.79 8.73 -6.00
C ASP A 10 4.92 7.67 -6.05
N PRO A 11 6.19 8.04 -5.82
CA PRO A 11 7.26 7.08 -5.64
C PRO A 11 7.05 6.17 -4.40
N PRO A 12 7.72 5.00 -4.33
CA PRO A 12 7.71 4.17 -3.13
C PRO A 12 8.28 4.91 -1.91
N ALA A 13 7.59 4.79 -0.77
CA ALA A 13 8.01 5.34 0.51
C ALA A 13 8.49 4.23 1.44
N TYR A 14 9.68 4.40 2.01
CA TYR A 14 10.31 3.43 2.90
C TYR A 14 10.11 3.82 4.36
N TYR A 15 9.60 2.87 5.14
CA TYR A 15 9.39 3.01 6.57
C TYR A 15 10.28 1.99 7.29
N PRO A 16 11.58 2.30 7.44
CA PRO A 16 12.45 1.48 8.26
C PRO A 16 12.06 1.67 9.73
N ILE A 17 12.05 0.56 10.46
CA ILE A 17 11.88 0.62 11.91
C ILE A 17 13.25 0.81 12.55
N PRO A 18 13.42 1.81 13.42
CA PRO A 18 14.67 1.99 14.14
C PRO A 18 15.05 0.72 14.90
N ALA A 19 16.33 0.34 14.83
CA ALA A 19 16.85 -0.84 15.51
C ALA A 19 16.60 -0.84 17.03
N ILE A 20 16.42 0.34 17.64
CA ILE A 20 16.04 0.48 19.06
C ILE A 20 14.69 -0.16 19.41
N TYR A 21 13.84 -0.42 18.41
CA TYR A 21 12.56 -1.10 18.59
C TYR A 21 12.60 -2.59 18.16
N GLN A 22 13.69 -3.04 17.53
CA GLN A 22 13.95 -4.46 17.32
C GLN A 22 14.15 -5.12 18.69
N ASP A 23 13.65 -6.34 18.88
CA ASP A 23 13.73 -7.14 20.13
C ASP A 23 12.83 -6.70 21.31
N LEU A 24 11.98 -5.68 21.15
CA LEU A 24 10.96 -5.34 22.16
C LEU A 24 9.75 -6.30 22.16
N GLY A 25 9.75 -7.31 21.30
CA GLY A 25 8.62 -8.24 21.16
C GLY A 25 7.33 -7.57 20.70
N LEU A 26 7.43 -6.43 19.99
CA LEU A 26 6.31 -5.70 19.42
C LEU A 26 5.99 -6.28 18.03
N PRO A 27 4.99 -7.16 17.87
CA PRO A 27 4.73 -7.88 16.63
C PRO A 27 4.28 -6.96 15.48
N ASP A 28 3.75 -5.79 15.81
CA ASP A 28 3.19 -4.84 14.83
C ASP A 28 4.24 -3.88 14.25
N LEU A 29 5.50 -3.98 14.71
CA LEU A 29 6.60 -3.13 14.27
C LEU A 29 7.53 -3.92 13.34
N THR A 30 7.12 -4.06 12.08
CA THR A 30 7.96 -4.57 10.98
C THR A 30 8.24 -3.50 9.93
N SER A 31 9.46 -3.46 9.38
CA SER A 31 9.80 -2.49 8.33
C SER A 31 8.98 -2.78 7.06
N TYR A 32 8.45 -1.73 6.45
CA TYR A 32 7.65 -1.88 5.24
C TYR A 32 7.94 -0.80 4.20
N VAL A 33 7.56 -1.10 2.97
CA VAL A 33 7.55 -0.17 1.85
C VAL A 33 6.12 -0.03 1.39
N GLU A 34 5.70 1.18 1.07
CA GLU A 34 4.38 1.41 0.51
C GLU A 34 4.40 2.38 -0.67
N GLN A 35 3.42 2.25 -1.56
CA GLN A 35 3.24 3.15 -2.69
C GLN A 35 1.76 3.43 -2.91
N ARG A 36 1.45 4.70 -3.19
CA ARG A 36 0.09 5.16 -3.47
C ARG A 36 -0.29 4.92 -4.92
N PHE A 37 -1.55 4.61 -5.14
CA PHE A 37 -2.12 4.41 -6.46
C PHE A 37 -3.56 4.90 -6.53
N ASP A 38 -3.98 5.27 -7.73
CA ASP A 38 -5.36 5.55 -8.08
C ASP A 38 -5.87 4.48 -9.04
N PHE A 39 -7.18 4.25 -9.01
CA PHE A 39 -7.82 3.29 -9.89
C PHE A 39 -9.25 3.68 -10.25
N THR A 40 -9.69 3.19 -11.40
CA THR A 40 -11.07 3.29 -11.87
C THR A 40 -11.62 1.88 -12.05
N LEU A 41 -12.83 1.63 -11.55
CA LEU A 41 -13.49 0.34 -11.65
C LEU A 41 -14.93 0.47 -12.18
N SER A 42 -15.40 -0.55 -12.86
CA SER A 42 -16.80 -0.67 -13.29
C SER A 42 -17.59 -1.52 -12.29
N ILE A 43 -18.76 -1.02 -11.87
CA ILE A 43 -19.77 -1.79 -11.14
C ILE A 43 -21.09 -1.72 -11.92
N GLY A 44 -21.35 -2.76 -12.71
CA GLY A 44 -22.52 -2.78 -13.59
C GLY A 44 -22.33 -1.75 -14.71
N LYS A 45 -23.18 -0.72 -14.74
CA LYS A 45 -23.12 0.37 -15.73
C LYS A 45 -22.43 1.64 -15.20
N ASN A 46 -21.99 1.62 -13.94
CA ASN A 46 -21.42 2.80 -13.29
C ASN A 46 -19.92 2.64 -13.12
N GLU A 47 -19.19 3.73 -13.32
CA GLU A 47 -17.77 3.81 -13.00
C GLU A 47 -17.57 4.44 -11.62
N ARG A 48 -16.55 3.98 -10.91
CA ARG A 48 -16.14 4.48 -9.61
C ARG A 48 -14.64 4.64 -9.59
N ASN A 49 -14.19 5.79 -9.12
CA ASN A 49 -12.79 6.02 -8.82
C ASN A 49 -12.52 5.68 -7.36
N GLY A 50 -11.30 5.25 -7.09
CA GLY A 50 -10.80 5.03 -5.75
C GLY A 50 -9.29 5.26 -5.72
N SER A 51 -8.78 5.39 -4.51
CA SER A 51 -7.35 5.46 -4.24
C SER A 51 -6.98 4.45 -3.17
N GLY A 52 -5.71 4.06 -3.15
CA GLY A 52 -5.23 3.10 -2.19
C GLY A 52 -3.72 3.09 -2.07
N ILE A 53 -3.26 2.19 -1.21
CA ILE A 53 -1.87 1.96 -0.91
C ILE A 53 -1.59 0.47 -1.07
N ILE A 54 -0.57 0.14 -1.84
CA ILE A 54 0.06 -1.19 -1.80
C ILE A 54 1.20 -1.13 -0.81
N ARG A 55 1.25 -2.11 0.10
CA ARG A 55 2.29 -2.22 1.13
C ARG A 55 2.94 -3.59 1.06
N PHE A 56 4.25 -3.63 1.24
CA PHE A 56 5.04 -4.85 1.38
C PHE A 56 5.87 -4.80 2.66
N TYR A 57 5.77 -5.85 3.47
CA TYR A 57 6.56 -6.01 4.69
C TYR A 57 7.82 -6.83 4.39
N LYS A 58 8.98 -6.38 4.86
CA LYS A 58 10.26 -7.05 4.56
C LYS A 58 10.45 -8.34 5.37
N ASP A 59 10.02 -8.32 6.62
CA ASP A 59 10.29 -9.40 7.58
C ASP A 59 9.30 -10.57 7.43
N GLN A 60 8.12 -10.30 6.85
CA GLN A 60 7.14 -11.29 6.42
C GLN A 60 6.70 -10.90 5.01
N PRO A 61 6.98 -11.68 3.96
CA PRO A 61 6.72 -11.29 2.57
C PRO A 61 5.22 -11.34 2.27
N ASP A 62 4.48 -10.41 2.88
CA ASP A 62 3.05 -10.21 2.76
C ASP A 62 2.80 -8.88 2.07
N TYR A 63 1.81 -8.89 1.18
CA TYR A 63 1.37 -7.71 0.45
C TYR A 63 -0.02 -7.33 0.91
N GLN A 64 -0.22 -6.04 1.17
CA GLN A 64 -1.50 -5.53 1.61
C GLN A 64 -1.98 -4.42 0.70
N ILE A 65 -3.25 -4.52 0.32
CA ILE A 65 -3.99 -3.44 -0.32
C ILE A 65 -4.88 -2.74 0.71
N LEU A 66 -4.61 -1.46 0.91
CA LEU A 66 -5.39 -0.56 1.75
C LEU A 66 -6.17 0.38 0.82
N ILE A 67 -7.50 0.39 0.92
CA ILE A 67 -8.34 1.32 0.16
C ILE A 67 -8.63 2.50 1.07
N SER A 68 -8.34 3.72 0.61
CA SER A 68 -8.42 4.94 1.42
C SER A 68 -9.85 5.25 1.84
N ASP A 69 -10.79 5.14 0.88
CA ASP A 69 -12.18 5.52 1.08
C ASP A 69 -13.15 4.36 0.77
N PRO A 70 -14.27 4.23 1.52
CA PRO A 70 -15.31 3.28 1.19
C PRO A 70 -15.91 3.57 -0.19
N ILE A 71 -16.00 2.55 -1.03
CA ILE A 71 -16.60 2.68 -2.36
C ILE A 71 -18.08 2.30 -2.29
N ALA A 72 -18.96 3.24 -2.62
CA ALA A 72 -20.40 3.03 -2.62
C ALA A 72 -20.79 1.82 -3.49
N GLY A 73 -21.53 0.86 -2.89
CA GLY A 73 -21.98 -0.35 -3.57
C GLY A 73 -21.01 -1.54 -3.50
N ILE A 74 -19.87 -1.39 -2.81
CA ILE A 74 -18.91 -2.47 -2.51
C ILE A 74 -19.08 -2.89 -1.05
N GLY A 75 -19.65 -4.09 -0.84
CA GLY A 75 -19.67 -4.76 0.46
C GLY A 75 -18.40 -5.59 0.71
N PRO A 76 -18.26 -6.22 1.90
CA PRO A 76 -17.03 -6.91 2.32
C PRO A 76 -16.51 -7.96 1.32
N ALA A 77 -17.38 -8.82 0.80
CA ALA A 77 -16.97 -9.86 -0.15
C ALA A 77 -16.46 -9.28 -1.48
N LYS A 78 -17.08 -8.19 -1.97
CA LYS A 78 -16.63 -7.50 -3.18
C LYS A 78 -15.34 -6.73 -2.93
N LEU A 79 -15.15 -6.22 -1.71
CA LEU A 79 -13.94 -5.51 -1.30
C LEU A 79 -12.74 -6.47 -1.31
N THR A 80 -12.88 -7.68 -0.76
CA THR A 80 -11.82 -8.71 -0.84
C THR A 80 -11.44 -9.00 -2.29
N LYS A 81 -12.43 -9.24 -3.16
CA LYS A 81 -12.17 -9.48 -4.58
C LYS A 81 -11.48 -8.29 -5.28
N LEU A 82 -11.85 -7.07 -4.92
CA LEU A 82 -11.20 -5.86 -5.45
C LEU A 82 -9.73 -5.79 -5.03
N LYS A 83 -9.45 -6.07 -3.74
CA LYS A 83 -8.08 -6.09 -3.23
C LYS A 83 -7.22 -7.14 -3.94
N ASP A 84 -7.75 -8.32 -4.18
CA ASP A 84 -7.02 -9.38 -4.91
C ASP A 84 -6.72 -8.97 -6.37
N LEU A 85 -7.69 -8.35 -7.05
CA LEU A 85 -7.50 -7.83 -8.40
C LEU A 85 -6.43 -6.74 -8.44
N LEU A 86 -6.53 -5.75 -7.56
CA LEU A 86 -5.55 -4.66 -7.47
C LEU A 86 -4.16 -5.19 -7.13
N LEU A 87 -4.07 -6.16 -6.22
CA LEU A 87 -2.79 -6.77 -5.85
C LEU A 87 -2.12 -7.44 -7.05
N ASN A 88 -2.87 -8.23 -7.82
CA ASN A 88 -2.32 -8.93 -8.99
C ASN A 88 -1.81 -7.96 -10.06
N GLU A 89 -2.54 -6.87 -10.30
CA GLU A 89 -2.17 -5.85 -11.30
C GLU A 89 -1.00 -4.97 -10.84
N LEU A 90 -1.00 -4.55 -9.58
CA LEU A 90 0.00 -3.61 -9.07
C LEU A 90 1.31 -4.27 -8.67
N LYS A 91 1.29 -5.52 -8.20
CA LYS A 91 2.46 -6.18 -7.62
C LYS A 91 3.69 -6.19 -8.55
N PRO A 92 3.60 -6.51 -9.85
CA PRO A 92 4.77 -6.47 -10.73
C PRO A 92 5.37 -5.07 -10.85
N GLY A 93 4.54 -4.05 -11.08
CA GLY A 93 5.00 -2.66 -11.19
C GLY A 93 5.53 -2.12 -9.86
N PHE A 94 4.91 -2.49 -8.75
CA PHE A 94 5.37 -2.11 -7.42
C PHE A 94 6.75 -2.70 -7.10
N ASN A 95 6.95 -3.98 -7.39
CA ASN A 95 8.25 -4.63 -7.20
C ASN A 95 9.34 -3.96 -8.07
N GLN A 96 9.00 -3.62 -9.31
CA GLN A 96 9.93 -2.90 -10.19
C GLN A 96 10.26 -1.51 -9.63
N ASN A 97 9.26 -0.74 -9.21
CA ASN A 97 9.46 0.57 -8.60
C ASN A 97 10.33 0.51 -7.35
N ILE A 98 10.16 -0.52 -6.51
CA ILE A 98 11.01 -0.74 -5.33
C ILE A 98 12.48 -0.99 -5.73
N LEU A 99 12.71 -1.79 -6.78
CA LEU A 99 14.07 -2.11 -7.24
C LEU A 99 14.74 -0.89 -7.89
N ASP A 100 14.00 -0.10 -8.66
CA ASP A 100 14.50 1.08 -9.35
C ASP A 100 14.72 2.27 -8.40
N PHE A 101 13.95 2.31 -7.31
CA PHE A 101 14.07 3.34 -6.29
C PHE A 101 15.09 2.91 -5.22
N GLU A 102 16.36 3.28 -5.43
CA GLU A 102 17.39 3.15 -4.39
C GLU A 102 16.94 3.88 -3.11
N PRO A 103 17.10 3.28 -1.92
CA PRO A 103 16.83 3.94 -0.64
C PRO A 103 17.94 4.96 -0.32
N GLY A 104 18.04 5.98 -1.17
CA GLY A 104 18.80 7.20 -0.94
C GLY A 104 17.83 8.31 -0.57
N GLU A 105 17.98 8.85 0.64
CA GLU A 105 17.52 10.18 1.06
C GLU A 105 16.05 10.41 1.53
N ASN A 106 15.07 9.54 1.23
CA ASN A 106 13.67 9.75 1.70
C ASN A 106 13.23 8.80 2.83
N VAL A 107 14.07 8.63 3.86
CA VAL A 107 13.66 7.96 5.10
C VAL A 107 12.86 8.96 5.95
N ILE A 108 11.54 8.82 5.97
CA ILE A 108 10.69 9.63 6.84
C ILE A 108 10.81 9.07 8.27
N TYR A 109 11.71 9.64 9.06
CA TYR A 109 11.71 9.45 10.51
C TYR A 109 10.56 10.27 11.09
N VAL A 110 9.44 9.62 11.41
CA VAL A 110 8.44 10.24 12.30
C VAL A 110 8.94 10.08 13.72
N ASP A 111 9.67 11.08 14.20
CA ASP A 111 10.06 11.16 15.61
C ASP A 111 8.83 11.53 16.45
N PHE A 112 8.34 10.58 17.25
CA PHE A 112 7.21 10.77 18.17
C PHE A 112 7.62 11.34 19.52
N SER A 113 8.85 11.84 19.69
CA SER A 113 9.25 12.55 20.91
C SER A 113 8.48 13.88 21.03
N ARG A 114 7.35 13.79 21.73
CA ARG A 114 6.52 14.91 22.16
C ARG A 114 7.39 15.98 22.82
N LYS A 115 7.40 17.19 22.25
CA LYS A 115 7.83 18.40 22.98
C LYS A 115 6.97 18.55 24.24
N LYS A 116 7.64 18.62 25.38
CA LYS A 116 7.08 19.12 26.65
C LYS A 116 6.78 20.61 26.53
#